data_AF-A0A814KMM4-F1
#
_entry.id   AF-A0A814KMM4-F1
#
_cell.length_a   1.000
_cell.length_b   1.000
_cell.length_c   1.000
_cell.angle_alpha   90.00
_cell.angle_beta   90.00
_cell.angle_gamma   90.00
#
_symmetry.space_group_name_H-M   'P 1'
#
loop_
_entity.id
_entity.type
_entity.pdbx_description
1 polymer ?
#
loop_
_entity_poly.entity_id
_entity_poly.type
_entity_poly.pdbx_seq_one_letter_code
_entity_poly.pdbx_strand_id
1 'polypeptide(L)'
;MLTYRIIRLLTNNSIRRIVQYPSFYRLFNTKTQQNNQIKLKSINDTHTTLLINDKETKYDWIFLRDSCQCDQCIDSSTKQKLYNTTDIPLTISPQHQGFNILNDNSLEIIWNQPLLNQTDTNVHRSLYSSAWLQTYSSSKNIAHARYHDRSPVYWNRNTIQQVNLHVKCDDYLNSDEGLYTVLKHLNDYGLVFIDNVHGEFTVERLTERIGSIRHSFYGKSWDVKSMKQAINVAYTSQALGLHMDLLYFEAPPGLQFLHSLANSVKGGAAYYVDSFHAANILRQNNLQAFEILCSYPVTFHYRNIDRHYHFTRSTIVLNRYLPDNPIDHINYSPPFQAPFESDTSKPEFRQFIQALQYFRDLLEDPNNQLELVLEKDQCVIFHNRRVLHARREFDTATGNRWLKGCYTDLDNFKDRLRTYREKFQS
;
A
#
# COMPACT_ATOMS: atom_id res chain seq x y z
N MET A 1 2.55 -6.21 -53.45
CA MET A 1 2.31 -7.61 -53.87
C MET A 1 2.44 -8.46 -52.61
N LEU A 2 1.44 -9.12 -52.01
CA LEU A 2 0.17 -9.64 -52.49
C LEU A 2 -1.07 -8.95 -51.87
N THR A 3 -2.14 -9.01 -52.64
CA THR A 3 -3.46 -8.37 -52.60
C THR A 3 -4.41 -8.80 -51.49
N TYR A 4 -5.10 -7.81 -50.92
CA TYR A 4 -6.43 -7.94 -50.30
C TYR A 4 -7.49 -8.22 -51.39
N ARG A 5 -8.39 -9.16 -51.15
CA ARG A 5 -9.66 -9.30 -51.90
C ARG A 5 -10.82 -9.33 -50.92
N ILE A 6 -11.60 -8.26 -50.93
CA ILE A 6 -12.90 -8.14 -50.28
C ILE A 6 -13.93 -8.82 -51.19
N ILE A 7 -14.63 -9.83 -50.69
CA ILE A 7 -15.88 -10.32 -51.29
C ILE A 7 -17.00 -9.88 -50.36
N ARG A 8 -17.80 -8.92 -50.85
CA ARG A 8 -19.02 -8.43 -50.22
C ARG A 8 -20.18 -9.22 -50.83
N LEU A 9 -20.75 -10.16 -50.07
CA LEU A 9 -22.03 -10.77 -50.39
C LEU A 9 -23.02 -10.36 -49.29
N LEU A 10 -23.97 -9.51 -49.67
CA LEU A 10 -25.16 -9.19 -48.91
C LEU A 10 -26.18 -10.31 -49.14
N THR A 11 -26.54 -11.04 -48.08
CA THR A 11 -27.85 -11.68 -47.98
C THR A 11 -28.29 -11.69 -46.52
N ASN A 12 -29.38 -10.97 -46.25
CA ASN A 12 -30.21 -11.12 -45.06
C ASN A 12 -30.62 -12.58 -44.90
N ASN A 13 -30.38 -13.17 -43.72
CA ASN A 13 -31.34 -14.11 -43.12
C ASN A 13 -31.04 -14.35 -41.63
N SER A 14 -32.10 -14.14 -40.87
CA SER A 14 -32.32 -14.36 -39.45
C SER A 14 -31.85 -15.72 -38.95
N ILE A 15 -30.79 -15.76 -38.13
CA ILE A 15 -30.60 -16.80 -37.11
C ILE A 15 -29.92 -16.13 -35.89
N ARG A 16 -30.72 -15.79 -34.86
CA ARG A 16 -30.19 -15.51 -33.52
C ARG A 16 -29.59 -16.81 -33.00
N ARG A 17 -28.27 -16.96 -33.10
CA ARG A 17 -27.54 -17.97 -32.32
C ARG A 17 -27.66 -17.57 -30.85
N ILE A 18 -28.46 -18.34 -30.12
CA ILE A 18 -28.39 -18.38 -28.65
C ILE A 18 -27.01 -18.94 -28.31
N VAL A 19 -26.09 -18.05 -27.97
CA VAL A 19 -24.86 -18.46 -27.30
C VAL A 19 -25.20 -18.49 -25.81
N GLN A 20 -25.56 -19.66 -25.32
CA GLN A 20 -25.55 -19.95 -23.89
C GLN A 20 -24.10 -19.89 -23.43
N TYR A 21 -23.71 -18.77 -22.81
CA TYR A 21 -22.50 -18.74 -22.00
C TYR A 21 -22.85 -19.32 -20.62
N PRO A 22 -22.04 -20.24 -20.07
CA PRO A 22 -22.21 -20.69 -18.70
C PRO A 22 -22.13 -19.49 -17.77
N SER A 23 -23.08 -19.39 -16.83
CA SER A 23 -23.04 -18.43 -15.74
C SER A 23 -21.78 -18.63 -14.90
N PHE A 24 -20.77 -17.78 -15.09
CA PHE A 24 -19.59 -17.73 -14.24
C PHE A 24 -19.90 -16.99 -12.93
N TYR A 25 -20.84 -17.53 -12.15
CA TYR A 25 -20.94 -17.27 -10.72
C TYR A 25 -20.15 -18.35 -9.99
N ARG A 26 -18.81 -18.28 -10.02
CA ARG A 26 -17.94 -19.15 -9.21
C ARG A 26 -16.53 -18.58 -9.09
N LEU A 27 -16.40 -17.44 -8.43
CA LEU A 27 -15.14 -17.03 -7.81
C LEU A 27 -15.44 -16.41 -6.44
N PHE A 28 -16.01 -17.22 -5.55
CA PHE A 28 -15.83 -17.09 -4.10
C PHE A 28 -15.88 -18.49 -3.49
N ASN A 29 -14.92 -18.77 -2.60
CA ASN A 29 -14.71 -19.96 -1.75
C ASN A 29 -14.04 -21.20 -2.35
N THR A 30 -12.84 -21.49 -1.84
CA THR A 30 -12.50 -22.86 -1.38
C THR A 30 -11.54 -22.86 -0.17
N LYS A 31 -11.96 -22.36 1.00
CA LYS A 31 -11.76 -22.99 2.33
C LYS A 31 -12.47 -22.24 3.46
N THR A 32 -13.19 -23.04 4.27
CA THR A 32 -14.04 -22.64 5.41
C THR A 32 -15.06 -21.54 5.13
N GLN A 33 -16.18 -21.90 4.49
CA GLN A 33 -17.44 -21.20 4.72
C GLN A 33 -17.76 -21.33 6.22
N GLN A 34 -17.40 -20.33 7.02
CA GLN A 34 -18.23 -20.03 8.18
C GLN A 34 -19.61 -19.73 7.60
N ASN A 35 -20.57 -20.63 7.83
CA ASN A 35 -21.97 -20.40 7.50
C ASN A 35 -22.44 -19.25 8.39
N ASN A 36 -22.16 -18.02 7.96
CA ASN A 36 -22.58 -16.84 8.67
C ASN A 36 -24.09 -16.78 8.61
N GLN A 37 -24.76 -17.09 9.72
CA GLN A 37 -26.20 -17.06 9.79
C GLN A 37 -26.64 -15.59 9.83
N ILE A 38 -27.49 -15.20 8.88
CA ILE A 38 -28.11 -13.88 8.86
C ILE A 38 -29.56 -14.00 9.31
N LYS A 39 -30.00 -13.12 10.21
CA LYS A 39 -31.40 -13.00 10.63
C LYS A 39 -31.84 -11.55 10.59
N LEU A 40 -33.08 -11.32 10.20
CA LEU A 40 -33.66 -9.98 10.29
C LEU A 40 -33.94 -9.64 11.75
N LYS A 41 -33.48 -8.47 12.20
CA LYS A 41 -33.88 -7.89 13.49
C LYS A 41 -34.98 -6.84 13.31
N SER A 42 -34.78 -5.88 12.40
CA SER A 42 -35.75 -4.82 12.13
C SER A 42 -35.51 -4.14 10.78
N ILE A 43 -36.55 -3.46 10.28
CA ILE A 43 -36.56 -2.67 9.05
C ILE A 43 -37.19 -1.32 9.41
N ASN A 44 -36.66 -0.23 8.86
CA ASN A 44 -37.29 1.09 8.87
C ASN A 44 -37.08 1.79 7.53
N ASP A 45 -37.48 3.06 7.45
CA ASP A 45 -37.49 3.83 6.21
C ASP A 45 -36.11 4.08 5.59
N THR A 46 -35.02 3.98 6.37
CA THR A 46 -33.66 4.30 5.91
C THR A 46 -32.68 3.12 5.97
N HIS A 47 -32.95 2.10 6.79
CA HIS A 47 -32.03 0.97 6.95
C HIS A 47 -32.71 -0.33 7.41
N THR A 48 -31.99 -1.44 7.22
CA THR A 48 -32.23 -2.71 7.93
C THR A 48 -31.24 -2.87 9.08
N THR A 49 -31.68 -3.54 10.14
CA THR A 49 -30.80 -4.15 11.14
C THR A 49 -30.83 -5.67 10.99
N LEU A 50 -29.66 -6.25 10.74
CA LEU A 50 -29.45 -7.70 10.66
C LEU A 50 -28.68 -8.18 11.89
N LEU A 51 -28.93 -9.42 12.29
CA LEU A 51 -28.03 -10.20 13.14
C LEU A 51 -27.14 -11.04 12.23
N ILE A 52 -25.84 -10.78 12.24
CA ILE A 52 -24.83 -11.58 11.52
C ILE A 52 -23.97 -12.25 12.58
N ASN A 53 -24.06 -13.57 12.70
CA ASN A 53 -23.42 -14.32 13.79
C ASN A 53 -23.78 -13.73 15.17
N ASP A 54 -25.06 -13.48 15.38
CA ASP A 54 -25.66 -12.88 16.59
C ASP A 54 -25.16 -11.47 16.94
N LYS A 55 -24.42 -10.81 16.03
CA LYS A 55 -24.03 -9.40 16.18
C LYS A 55 -24.94 -8.51 15.34
N GLU A 56 -25.49 -7.50 15.99
CA GLU A 56 -26.32 -6.49 15.33
C GLU A 56 -25.49 -5.62 14.40
N THR A 57 -25.98 -5.49 13.17
CA THR A 57 -25.36 -4.67 12.14
C THR A 57 -26.44 -3.91 11.39
N LYS A 58 -26.22 -2.61 11.20
CA LYS A 58 -27.12 -1.74 10.44
C LYS A 58 -26.59 -1.55 9.02
N TYR A 59 -27.48 -1.63 8.04
CA TYR A 59 -27.18 -1.33 6.63
C TYR A 59 -28.18 -0.33 6.09
N ASP A 60 -27.67 0.82 5.65
CA ASP A 60 -28.44 1.85 4.98
C ASP A 60 -28.93 1.37 3.59
N TRP A 61 -30.15 1.74 3.21
CA TRP A 61 -30.72 1.36 1.92
C TRP A 61 -29.96 1.91 0.74
N ILE A 62 -29.48 3.15 0.83
CA ILE A 62 -28.65 3.77 -0.20
C ILE A 62 -27.36 2.98 -0.31
N PHE A 63 -26.69 2.67 0.81
CA PHE A 63 -25.46 1.88 0.80
C PHE A 63 -25.64 0.51 0.13
N LEU A 64 -26.70 -0.22 0.50
CA LEU A 64 -27.01 -1.50 -0.11
C LEU A 64 -27.25 -1.32 -1.61
N ARG A 65 -28.17 -0.44 -2.01
CA ARG A 65 -28.46 -0.18 -3.43
C ARG A 65 -27.22 0.22 -4.21
N ASP A 66 -26.35 1.05 -3.63
CA ASP A 66 -25.08 1.50 -4.21
C ASP A 66 -24.08 0.39 -4.44
N SER A 67 -24.17 -0.64 -3.60
CA SER A 67 -23.26 -1.78 -3.59
C SER A 67 -23.75 -2.97 -4.42
N CYS A 68 -24.85 -2.84 -5.16
CA CYS A 68 -25.36 -3.91 -6.01
C CYS A 68 -24.32 -4.36 -7.04
N GLN A 69 -24.05 -5.67 -7.12
CA GLN A 69 -23.03 -6.26 -7.99
C GLN A 69 -23.61 -6.93 -9.26
N CYS A 70 -24.89 -6.72 -9.58
CA CYS A 70 -25.50 -7.33 -10.75
C CYS A 70 -25.04 -6.66 -12.06
N ASP A 71 -25.26 -7.33 -13.19
CA ASP A 71 -24.79 -6.86 -14.52
C ASP A 71 -25.47 -5.56 -15.01
N GLN A 72 -26.54 -5.09 -14.33
CA GLN A 72 -27.13 -3.77 -14.57
C GLN A 72 -26.43 -2.64 -13.80
N CYS A 73 -25.70 -2.99 -12.74
CA CYS A 73 -25.05 -2.04 -11.83
C CYS A 73 -23.54 -2.00 -12.03
N ILE A 74 -22.96 -3.11 -12.47
CA ILE A 74 -21.54 -3.25 -12.73
C ILE A 74 -21.36 -3.87 -14.10
N ASP A 75 -20.47 -3.27 -14.90
CA ASP A 75 -20.09 -3.82 -16.20
C ASP A 75 -19.38 -5.17 -16.02
N SER A 76 -19.91 -6.20 -16.68
CA SER A 76 -19.43 -7.58 -16.51
C SER A 76 -17.95 -7.79 -16.88
N SER A 77 -17.40 -6.96 -17.77
CA SER A 77 -16.02 -7.07 -18.26
C SER A 77 -15.05 -6.22 -17.43
N THR A 78 -15.33 -4.93 -17.29
CA THR A 78 -14.46 -3.94 -16.64
C THR A 78 -14.62 -3.90 -15.13
N LYS A 79 -15.71 -4.48 -14.60
CA LYS A 79 -16.09 -4.42 -13.18
C LYS A 79 -16.30 -3.00 -12.66
N GLN A 80 -16.53 -2.03 -13.56
CA GLN A 80 -16.82 -0.64 -13.22
C GLN A 80 -18.31 -0.44 -12.99
N LYS A 81 -18.63 0.48 -12.08
CA LYS A 81 -20.00 0.87 -11.77
C LYS A 81 -20.62 1.63 -12.95
N LEU A 82 -21.88 1.32 -13.26
CA LEU A 82 -22.61 1.85 -14.42
C LEU A 82 -23.47 3.09 -14.12
N TYR A 83 -23.43 3.59 -12.89
CA TYR A 83 -24.23 4.73 -12.42
C TYR A 83 -23.50 5.48 -11.30
N ASN A 84 -23.90 6.72 -11.05
CA ASN A 84 -23.36 7.53 -9.96
C ASN A 84 -24.09 7.21 -8.67
N THR A 85 -23.39 7.26 -7.53
CA THR A 85 -24.05 7.11 -6.21
C THR A 85 -25.18 8.13 -6.01
N THR A 86 -25.05 9.33 -6.58
CA THR A 86 -26.07 10.39 -6.54
C THR A 86 -27.30 10.12 -7.40
N ASP A 87 -27.27 9.09 -8.26
CA ASP A 87 -28.44 8.67 -9.02
C ASP A 87 -29.42 7.86 -8.16
N ILE A 88 -29.02 7.43 -6.96
CA ILE A 88 -29.89 6.73 -6.01
C ILE A 88 -30.80 7.75 -5.33
N PRO A 89 -32.14 7.61 -5.43
CA PRO A 89 -33.03 8.52 -4.73
C PRO A 89 -32.94 8.30 -3.21
N LEU A 90 -32.97 9.38 -2.42
CA LEU A 90 -32.88 9.31 -0.96
C LEU A 90 -34.05 8.54 -0.29
N THR A 91 -35.16 8.37 -1.00
CA THR A 91 -36.35 7.62 -0.56
C THR A 91 -36.30 6.14 -0.94
N ILE A 92 -35.18 5.65 -1.48
CA ILE A 92 -35.06 4.26 -1.91
C ILE A 92 -35.22 3.32 -0.72
N SER A 93 -36.04 2.30 -0.88
CA SER A 93 -36.30 1.29 0.13
C SER A 93 -36.73 -0.02 -0.54
N PRO A 94 -36.73 -1.15 0.19
CA PRO A 94 -37.36 -2.37 -0.30
C PRO A 94 -38.84 -2.12 -0.59
N GLN A 95 -39.36 -2.64 -1.72
CA GLN A 95 -40.80 -2.67 -1.95
C GLN A 95 -41.51 -3.58 -0.92
N HIS A 96 -42.84 -3.55 -0.87
CA HIS A 96 -43.61 -4.47 -0.04
C HIS A 96 -43.26 -5.93 -0.39
N GLN A 97 -42.89 -6.74 0.61
CA GLN A 97 -42.35 -8.11 0.44
C GLN A 97 -41.08 -8.20 -0.43
N GLY A 98 -40.38 -7.09 -0.64
CA GLY A 98 -39.13 -7.01 -1.38
C GLY A 98 -37.88 -7.21 -0.53
N PHE A 99 -37.98 -7.78 0.66
CA PHE A 99 -36.85 -8.07 1.54
C PHE A 99 -36.89 -9.54 1.92
N ASN A 100 -35.93 -10.32 1.43
CA ASN A 100 -35.92 -11.77 1.62
C ASN A 100 -34.54 -12.27 2.04
N ILE A 101 -34.48 -13.07 3.10
CA ILE A 101 -33.30 -13.86 3.43
C ILE A 101 -33.50 -15.24 2.77
N LEU A 102 -32.63 -15.59 1.84
CA LEU A 102 -32.72 -16.84 1.08
C LEU A 102 -32.12 -18.02 1.85
N ASN A 103 -32.40 -19.24 1.39
CA ASN A 103 -31.96 -20.49 2.03
C ASN A 103 -30.43 -20.64 2.12
N ASP A 104 -29.68 -19.95 1.25
CA ASP A 104 -28.21 -19.93 1.25
C ASP A 104 -27.62 -18.83 2.15
N ASN A 105 -28.44 -18.22 3.02
CA ASN A 105 -28.09 -17.08 3.87
C ASN A 105 -27.67 -15.83 3.07
N SER A 106 -28.10 -15.68 1.82
CA SER A 106 -27.99 -14.40 1.11
C SER A 106 -29.19 -13.48 1.39
N LEU A 107 -28.95 -12.18 1.35
CA LEU A 107 -29.99 -11.15 1.40
C LEU A 107 -30.37 -10.75 -0.03
N GLU A 108 -31.64 -10.89 -0.35
CA GLU A 108 -32.26 -10.34 -1.54
C GLU A 108 -33.04 -9.07 -1.19
N ILE A 109 -32.87 -8.04 -2.00
CA ILE A 109 -33.68 -6.82 -1.96
C ILE A 109 -34.25 -6.53 -3.34
N ILE A 110 -35.55 -6.27 -3.37
CA ILE A 110 -36.30 -5.79 -4.52
C ILE A 110 -36.69 -4.34 -4.23
N TRP A 111 -36.23 -3.41 -5.06
CA TRP A 111 -36.32 -1.97 -4.76
C TRP A 111 -37.63 -1.36 -5.24
N ASN A 112 -38.15 -0.39 -4.48
CA ASN A 112 -39.43 0.28 -4.72
C ASN A 112 -39.44 1.24 -5.93
N GLN A 113 -38.27 1.65 -6.42
CA GLN A 113 -38.14 2.65 -7.48
C GLN A 113 -36.80 2.53 -8.23
N PRO A 114 -36.73 3.00 -9.49
CA PRO A 114 -35.49 3.01 -10.26
C PRO A 114 -34.52 4.10 -9.78
N LEU A 115 -33.32 4.14 -10.38
CA LEU A 115 -32.41 5.28 -10.22
C LEU A 115 -33.01 6.54 -10.88
N LEU A 116 -32.65 7.73 -10.39
CA LEU A 116 -33.16 9.03 -10.86
C LEU A 116 -32.98 9.23 -12.37
N ASN A 117 -31.87 8.74 -12.91
CA ASN A 117 -31.50 8.88 -14.33
C ASN A 117 -31.84 7.63 -15.17
N GLN A 118 -32.53 6.64 -14.58
CA GLN A 118 -32.89 5.40 -15.26
C GLN A 118 -34.34 5.49 -15.75
N THR A 119 -34.52 5.34 -17.06
CA THR A 119 -35.84 5.34 -17.71
C THR A 119 -36.49 3.96 -17.75
N ASP A 120 -35.72 2.91 -17.47
CA ASP A 120 -36.23 1.56 -17.35
C ASP A 120 -37.04 1.41 -16.06
N THR A 121 -38.30 1.00 -16.20
CA THR A 121 -39.24 0.75 -15.10
C THR A 121 -39.19 -0.68 -14.58
N ASN A 122 -38.29 -1.51 -15.13
CA ASN A 122 -38.07 -2.85 -14.61
C ASN A 122 -37.66 -2.80 -13.14
N VAL A 123 -38.27 -3.69 -12.37
CA VAL A 123 -38.00 -3.84 -10.95
C VAL A 123 -36.55 -4.29 -10.76
N HIS A 124 -35.76 -3.50 -10.01
CA HIS A 124 -34.37 -3.82 -9.74
C HIS A 124 -34.26 -4.79 -8.56
N ARG A 125 -33.41 -5.81 -8.71
CA ARG A 125 -33.12 -6.83 -7.69
C ARG A 125 -31.64 -6.83 -7.36
N SER A 126 -31.32 -6.80 -6.08
CA SER A 126 -29.95 -6.90 -5.56
C SER A 126 -29.81 -8.12 -4.67
N LEU A 127 -28.64 -8.76 -4.71
CA LEU A 127 -28.31 -9.96 -3.93
C LEU A 127 -26.98 -9.77 -3.22
N TYR A 128 -26.94 -10.03 -1.92
CA TYR A 128 -25.75 -9.89 -1.07
C TYR A 128 -25.49 -11.21 -0.34
N SER A 129 -24.29 -11.77 -0.50
CA SER A 129 -23.91 -12.95 0.27
C SER A 129 -23.70 -12.60 1.75
N SER A 130 -23.85 -13.57 2.64
CA SER A 130 -23.53 -13.40 4.06
C SER A 130 -22.06 -13.00 4.29
N ALA A 131 -21.14 -13.47 3.46
CA ALA A 131 -19.72 -13.07 3.50
C ALA A 131 -19.52 -11.59 3.13
N TRP A 132 -20.24 -11.10 2.11
CA TRP A 132 -20.22 -9.69 1.75
C TRP A 132 -20.80 -8.84 2.88
N LEU A 133 -21.97 -9.21 3.42
CA LEU A 133 -22.56 -8.49 4.54
C LEU A 133 -21.59 -8.45 5.74
N GLN A 134 -21.05 -9.60 6.15
CA GLN A 134 -20.05 -9.68 7.23
C GLN A 134 -18.83 -8.78 7.00
N THR A 135 -18.36 -8.67 5.75
CA THR A 135 -17.24 -7.79 5.39
C THR A 135 -17.54 -6.33 5.71
N TYR A 136 -18.75 -5.86 5.38
CA TYR A 136 -19.17 -4.48 5.59
C TYR A 136 -19.91 -4.26 6.91
N SER A 137 -19.83 -5.19 7.86
CA SER A 137 -20.57 -5.08 9.12
C SER A 137 -19.91 -4.19 10.17
N SER A 138 -18.63 -3.86 10.00
CA SER A 138 -17.91 -2.91 10.85
C SER A 138 -16.66 -2.38 10.15
N SER A 139 -16.16 -1.23 10.60
CA SER A 139 -14.88 -0.68 10.13
C SER A 139 -13.72 -1.67 10.31
N LYS A 140 -13.73 -2.46 11.39
CA LYS A 140 -12.74 -3.52 11.64
C LYS A 140 -12.79 -4.63 10.58
N ASN A 141 -13.98 -5.08 10.19
CA ASN A 141 -14.12 -6.12 9.16
C ASN A 141 -13.75 -5.59 7.77
N ILE A 142 -14.10 -4.33 7.47
CA ILE A 142 -13.68 -3.65 6.23
C ILE A 142 -12.16 -3.56 6.19
N ALA A 143 -11.52 -3.14 7.28
CA ALA A 143 -10.07 -3.09 7.39
C ALA A 143 -9.46 -4.48 7.16
N HIS A 144 -10.00 -5.53 7.77
CA HIS A 144 -9.57 -6.92 7.54
C HIS A 144 -9.68 -7.37 6.10
N ALA A 145 -10.84 -7.16 5.46
CA ALA A 145 -11.07 -7.53 4.07
C ALA A 145 -10.28 -6.68 3.06
N ARG A 146 -9.67 -5.59 3.50
CA ARG A 146 -8.74 -4.77 2.70
C ARG A 146 -7.30 -4.92 3.15
N TYR A 147 -7.05 -5.88 4.04
CA TYR A 147 -5.75 -6.25 4.58
C TYR A 147 -5.06 -5.12 5.35
N HIS A 148 -5.86 -4.22 5.92
CA HIS A 148 -5.47 -3.17 6.85
C HIS A 148 -5.59 -3.59 8.33
N ASP A 149 -5.94 -4.85 8.63
CA ASP A 149 -6.09 -5.38 9.98
C ASP A 149 -4.78 -5.84 10.62
N ARG A 150 -3.79 -6.20 9.81
CA ARG A 150 -2.47 -6.57 10.32
C ARG A 150 -1.66 -5.31 10.50
N SER A 151 -1.61 -4.85 11.74
CA SER A 151 -0.66 -3.83 12.15
C SER A 151 0.75 -4.31 11.79
N PRO A 152 1.61 -3.44 11.23
CA PRO A 152 3.02 -3.75 11.07
C PRO A 152 3.61 -4.20 12.42
N VAL A 153 4.54 -5.16 12.37
CA VAL A 153 5.29 -5.58 13.55
C VAL A 153 6.30 -4.49 13.87
N TYR A 154 6.12 -3.76 14.96
CA TYR A 154 7.13 -2.81 15.42
C TYR A 154 8.36 -3.56 15.92
N TRP A 155 9.54 -3.19 15.41
CA TRP A 155 10.77 -3.88 15.75
C TRP A 155 11.88 -2.94 16.22
N ASN A 156 12.71 -3.49 17.10
CA ASN A 156 14.02 -2.99 17.46
C ASN A 156 15.07 -4.05 17.05
N ARG A 157 16.35 -3.83 17.38
CA ARG A 157 17.45 -4.75 17.04
C ARG A 157 17.18 -6.18 17.51
N ASN A 158 16.76 -6.35 18.75
CA ASN A 158 16.55 -7.68 19.34
C ASN A 158 15.43 -8.45 18.62
N THR A 159 14.32 -7.77 18.33
CA THR A 159 13.18 -8.39 17.64
C THR A 159 13.53 -8.75 16.19
N ILE A 160 14.16 -7.83 15.44
CA ILE A 160 14.40 -8.03 14.01
C ILE A 160 15.49 -9.08 13.74
N GLN A 161 16.49 -9.21 14.62
CA GLN A 161 17.55 -10.22 14.50
C GLN A 161 17.05 -11.67 14.69
N GLN A 162 15.88 -11.86 15.29
CA GLN A 162 15.25 -13.18 15.44
C GLN A 162 14.49 -13.61 14.18
N VAL A 163 14.32 -12.73 13.20
CA VAL A 163 13.56 -12.98 11.98
C VAL A 163 14.54 -13.24 10.84
N ASN A 164 14.39 -14.38 10.15
CA ASN A 164 15.09 -14.58 8.89
C ASN A 164 14.43 -13.76 7.79
N LEU A 165 15.05 -12.64 7.42
CA LEU A 165 14.60 -11.74 6.34
C LEU A 165 15.22 -12.06 4.98
N HIS A 166 15.97 -13.15 4.86
CA HIS A 166 16.68 -13.52 3.63
C HIS A 166 15.85 -14.46 2.75
N VAL A 167 15.75 -14.10 1.47
CA VAL A 167 15.09 -14.90 0.42
C VAL A 167 16.07 -15.05 -0.75
N LYS A 168 16.16 -16.22 -1.37
CA LYS A 168 17.02 -16.38 -2.55
C LYS A 168 16.39 -15.69 -3.77
N CYS A 169 17.24 -15.09 -4.61
CA CYS A 169 16.82 -14.44 -5.84
C CYS A 169 15.98 -15.36 -6.75
N ASP A 170 16.38 -16.63 -6.87
CA ASP A 170 15.66 -17.62 -7.67
C ASP A 170 14.24 -17.86 -7.13
N ASP A 171 14.10 -18.07 -5.82
CA ASP A 171 12.79 -18.24 -5.17
C ASP A 171 11.90 -17.00 -5.38
N TYR A 172 12.45 -15.80 -5.22
CA TYR A 172 11.71 -14.55 -5.40
C TYR A 172 11.24 -14.33 -6.85
N LEU A 173 12.11 -14.57 -7.83
CA LEU A 173 11.82 -14.30 -9.23
C LEU A 173 10.94 -15.38 -9.88
N ASN A 174 11.12 -16.64 -9.47
CA ASN A 174 10.58 -17.78 -10.20
C ASN A 174 9.49 -18.57 -9.45
N SER A 175 9.11 -18.14 -8.24
CA SER A 175 7.97 -18.74 -7.51
C SER A 175 7.00 -17.69 -6.98
N ASP A 176 5.74 -18.10 -6.80
CA ASP A 176 4.72 -17.24 -6.21
C ASP A 176 4.79 -17.23 -4.68
N GLU A 177 5.23 -18.34 -4.08
CA GLU A 177 5.51 -18.49 -2.66
C GLU A 177 6.67 -17.58 -2.22
N GLY A 178 7.74 -17.52 -3.01
CA GLY A 178 8.88 -16.64 -2.77
C GLY A 178 8.51 -15.16 -2.88
N LEU A 179 7.76 -14.78 -3.92
CA LEU A 179 7.22 -13.42 -4.03
C LEU A 179 6.30 -13.09 -2.84
N TYR A 180 5.38 -13.99 -2.48
CA TYR A 180 4.47 -13.76 -1.34
C TYR A 180 5.22 -13.61 -0.01
N THR A 181 6.29 -14.39 0.19
CA THR A 181 7.17 -14.28 1.36
C THR A 181 7.83 -12.91 1.43
N VAL A 182 8.38 -12.41 0.31
CA VAL A 182 8.96 -11.06 0.22
C VAL A 182 7.91 -9.98 0.50
N LEU A 183 6.72 -10.07 -0.10
CA LEU A 183 5.63 -9.12 0.12
C LEU A 183 5.19 -9.09 1.59
N LYS A 184 5.15 -10.26 2.25
CA LYS A 184 4.82 -10.39 3.67
C LYS A 184 5.90 -9.77 4.55
N HIS A 185 7.18 -9.98 4.28
CA HIS A 185 8.26 -9.34 5.04
C HIS A 185 8.23 -7.81 4.90
N LEU A 186 7.98 -7.31 3.70
CA LEU A 186 7.80 -5.87 3.47
C LEU A 186 6.57 -5.31 4.19
N ASN A 187 5.46 -6.05 4.26
CA ASN A 187 4.28 -5.64 5.02
C ASN A 187 4.56 -5.63 6.54
N ASP A 188 5.11 -6.71 7.05
CA ASP A 188 5.23 -6.94 8.49
C ASP A 188 6.39 -6.12 9.08
N TYR A 189 7.54 -6.10 8.41
CA TYR A 189 8.78 -5.47 8.91
C TYR A 189 9.24 -4.27 8.08
N GLY A 190 8.75 -4.10 6.84
CA GLY A 190 9.22 -3.02 5.96
C GLY A 190 10.64 -3.24 5.40
N LEU A 191 11.21 -4.43 5.58
CA LEU A 191 12.59 -4.75 5.22
C LEU A 191 12.72 -6.23 4.83
N VAL A 192 13.51 -6.52 3.80
CA VAL A 192 13.83 -7.89 3.33
C VAL A 192 15.13 -7.86 2.53
N PHE A 193 15.85 -8.97 2.54
CA PHE A 193 17.10 -9.15 1.80
C PHE A 193 16.95 -10.27 0.78
N ILE A 194 17.41 -10.01 -0.44
CA ILE A 194 17.44 -10.96 -1.54
C ILE A 194 18.90 -11.35 -1.78
N ASP A 195 19.20 -12.64 -1.63
CA ASP A 195 20.55 -13.19 -1.79
C ASP A 195 20.77 -13.79 -3.19
N ASN A 196 22.02 -13.91 -3.60
CA ASN A 196 22.45 -14.51 -4.89
C ASN A 196 21.86 -13.77 -6.11
N VAL A 197 21.86 -12.44 -6.04
CA VAL A 197 21.44 -11.52 -7.10
C VAL A 197 22.63 -11.28 -8.03
N HIS A 198 22.82 -12.16 -9.01
CA HIS A 198 23.91 -12.04 -9.98
C HIS A 198 23.55 -11.09 -11.13
N GLY A 199 24.50 -10.26 -11.57
CA GLY A 199 24.39 -9.41 -12.77
C GLY A 199 23.84 -7.99 -12.52
N GLU A 200 24.26 -7.02 -13.35
CA GLU A 200 23.99 -5.58 -13.18
C GLU A 200 22.54 -5.13 -13.46
N PHE A 201 21.80 -5.85 -14.31
CA PHE A 201 20.42 -5.52 -14.69
C PHE A 201 19.36 -6.16 -13.79
N THR A 202 19.79 -6.66 -12.64
CA THR A 202 18.92 -7.47 -11.80
C THR A 202 18.05 -6.60 -10.90
N VAL A 203 18.47 -5.39 -10.52
CA VAL A 203 17.63 -4.53 -9.65
C VAL A 203 16.34 -4.08 -10.32
N GLU A 204 16.38 -3.77 -11.63
CA GLU A 204 15.17 -3.44 -12.39
C GLU A 204 14.24 -4.66 -12.49
N ARG A 205 14.79 -5.84 -12.79
CA ARG A 205 14.02 -7.09 -12.85
C ARG A 205 13.40 -7.46 -11.50
N LEU A 206 14.15 -7.28 -10.41
CA LEU A 206 13.66 -7.47 -9.04
C LEU A 206 12.49 -6.52 -8.74
N THR A 207 12.57 -5.28 -9.22
CA THR A 207 11.53 -4.27 -8.99
C THR A 207 10.27 -4.58 -9.81
N GLU A 208 10.44 -4.93 -11.09
CA GLU A 208 9.37 -5.32 -12.02
C GLU A 208 8.61 -6.58 -11.59
N ARG A 209 9.22 -7.45 -10.77
CA ARG A 209 8.52 -8.59 -10.14
C ARG A 209 7.41 -8.14 -9.18
N ILE A 210 7.57 -7.00 -8.51
CA ILE A 210 6.51 -6.37 -7.70
C ILE A 210 5.63 -5.50 -8.60
N GLY A 211 6.20 -4.52 -9.32
CA GLY A 211 5.41 -3.72 -10.24
C GLY A 211 6.23 -2.70 -11.01
N SER A 212 5.55 -1.70 -11.60
CA SER A 212 6.22 -0.72 -12.46
C SER A 212 7.29 0.07 -11.72
N ILE A 213 8.39 0.33 -12.42
CA ILE A 213 9.48 1.14 -11.88
C ILE A 213 9.05 2.61 -11.85
N ARG A 214 9.28 3.25 -10.71
CA ARG A 214 9.10 4.69 -10.55
C ARG A 214 10.32 5.42 -11.09
N HIS A 215 10.16 6.04 -12.25
CA HIS A 215 11.19 6.91 -12.82
C HIS A 215 11.37 8.17 -11.97
N SER A 216 12.61 8.61 -11.80
CA SER A 216 12.94 9.91 -11.22
C SER A 216 13.89 10.67 -12.14
N PHE A 217 14.33 11.86 -11.74
CA PHE A 217 15.39 12.56 -12.48
C PHE A 217 16.75 11.85 -12.40
N TYR A 218 16.90 10.81 -11.56
CA TYR A 218 18.04 9.89 -11.57
C TYR A 218 17.91 8.78 -12.62
N GLY A 219 16.78 8.68 -13.33
CA GLY A 219 16.50 7.64 -14.34
C GLY A 219 15.59 6.51 -13.83
N LYS A 220 15.59 5.39 -14.57
CA LYS A 220 14.90 4.13 -14.21
C LYS A 220 15.59 3.45 -13.02
N SER A 221 16.90 3.50 -12.99
CA SER A 221 17.78 3.04 -11.92
C SER A 221 19.00 3.96 -11.86
N TRP A 222 19.76 3.94 -10.77
CA TRP A 222 20.95 4.80 -10.62
C TRP A 222 22.09 4.08 -9.90
N ASP A 223 23.31 4.50 -10.19
CA ASP A 223 24.52 4.00 -9.56
C ASP A 223 24.88 4.80 -8.31
N VAL A 224 25.18 4.11 -7.23
CA VAL A 224 25.76 4.66 -6.00
C VAL A 224 27.23 4.26 -5.93
N LYS A 225 28.07 5.10 -6.52
CA LYS A 225 29.54 5.00 -6.50
C LYS A 225 30.12 6.27 -5.86
N SER A 226 31.24 6.15 -5.16
CA SER A 226 31.96 7.33 -4.68
C SER A 226 32.57 8.08 -5.87
N MET A 227 32.26 9.37 -6.01
CA MET A 227 32.76 10.22 -7.10
C MET A 227 33.46 11.46 -6.56
N LYS A 228 34.54 11.91 -7.22
CA LYS A 228 35.32 13.10 -6.80
C LYS A 228 34.51 14.42 -6.87
N GLN A 229 33.44 14.48 -7.68
CA GLN A 229 32.52 15.62 -7.80
C GLN A 229 31.07 15.15 -7.63
N ALA A 230 30.72 14.76 -6.40
CA ALA A 230 29.42 14.21 -6.07
C ALA A 230 28.31 15.28 -6.12
N ILE A 231 27.26 15.02 -6.91
CA ILE A 231 26.06 15.89 -7.03
C ILE A 231 24.98 15.59 -5.99
N ASN A 232 25.16 14.49 -5.24
CA ASN A 232 24.31 14.03 -4.15
C ASN A 232 25.23 13.44 -3.06
N VAL A 233 24.91 13.68 -1.79
CA VAL A 233 25.66 13.16 -0.64
C VAL A 233 25.82 11.64 -0.67
N ALA A 234 24.89 10.90 -1.27
CA ALA A 234 24.95 9.46 -1.48
C ALA A 234 26.20 9.01 -2.28
N TYR A 235 26.78 9.90 -3.09
CA TYR A 235 27.97 9.65 -3.92
C TYR A 235 29.29 10.06 -3.24
N THR A 236 29.27 10.27 -1.92
CA THR A 236 30.45 10.59 -1.10
C THR A 236 30.86 9.41 -0.21
N SER A 237 32.06 9.47 0.38
CA SER A 237 32.56 8.49 1.36
C SER A 237 32.13 8.75 2.81
N GLN A 238 31.53 9.91 3.06
CA GLN A 238 31.13 10.34 4.40
C GLN A 238 29.97 9.50 4.94
N ALA A 239 29.78 9.50 6.25
CA ALA A 239 28.58 8.92 6.84
C ALA A 239 27.33 9.63 6.30
N LEU A 240 26.31 8.85 5.96
CA LEU A 240 25.00 9.36 5.59
C LEU A 240 24.03 9.00 6.70
N GLY A 241 23.50 10.02 7.38
CA GLY A 241 22.58 9.85 8.50
C GLY A 241 21.24 9.22 8.09
N LEU A 242 20.41 8.88 9.07
CA LEU A 242 19.09 8.30 8.85
C LEU A 242 18.22 9.23 8.00
N HIS A 243 17.68 8.70 6.91
CA HIS A 243 16.84 9.46 5.99
C HIS A 243 15.88 8.55 5.21
N MET A 244 14.93 9.22 4.56
CA MET A 244 14.04 8.66 3.55
C MET A 244 14.27 9.41 2.24
N ASP A 245 14.25 8.68 1.14
CA ASP A 245 14.60 9.23 -0.16
C ASP A 245 13.44 10.02 -0.77
N LEU A 246 13.82 11.13 -1.42
CA LEU A 246 12.97 11.99 -2.25
C LEU A 246 11.74 12.58 -1.52
N LEU A 247 11.85 12.96 -0.24
CA LEU A 247 10.75 13.61 0.50
C LEU A 247 10.30 14.96 -0.08
N TYR A 248 11.11 15.55 -0.96
CA TYR A 248 10.79 16.75 -1.76
C TYR A 248 9.91 16.47 -2.99
N PHE A 249 9.53 15.21 -3.26
CA PHE A 249 8.50 14.88 -4.25
C PHE A 249 7.11 14.99 -3.61
N GLU A 250 6.09 15.24 -4.43
CA GLU A 250 4.69 15.19 -3.97
C GLU A 250 4.34 13.79 -3.45
N ALA A 251 4.60 12.76 -4.28
CA ALA A 251 4.65 11.37 -3.86
C ALA A 251 6.10 10.85 -3.75
N PRO A 252 6.69 10.72 -2.55
CA PRO A 252 7.96 10.02 -2.38
C PRO A 252 7.79 8.52 -2.69
N PRO A 253 8.84 7.85 -3.22
CA PRO A 253 8.81 6.43 -3.54
C PRO A 253 8.32 5.56 -2.37
N GLY A 254 7.60 4.49 -2.71
CA GLY A 254 7.08 3.55 -1.73
C GLY A 254 8.12 2.57 -1.22
N LEU A 255 8.71 1.82 -2.15
CA LEU A 255 9.79 0.88 -1.88
C LEU A 255 11.07 1.33 -2.56
N GLN A 256 12.20 1.08 -1.91
CA GLN A 256 13.53 1.28 -2.45
C GLN A 256 14.29 -0.04 -2.47
N PHE A 257 14.99 -0.25 -3.59
CA PHE A 257 15.87 -1.39 -3.82
C PHE A 257 17.29 -0.88 -3.87
N LEU A 258 18.21 -1.53 -3.17
CA LEU A 258 19.64 -1.30 -3.31
C LEU A 258 20.35 -2.64 -3.51
N HIS A 259 20.87 -2.87 -4.70
CA HIS A 259 21.61 -4.08 -5.08
C HIS A 259 23.11 -3.82 -5.04
N SER A 260 23.85 -4.64 -4.29
CA SER A 260 25.30 -4.56 -4.16
C SER A 260 26.00 -5.33 -5.28
N LEU A 261 26.64 -4.59 -6.19
CA LEU A 261 27.42 -5.14 -7.31
C LEU A 261 28.90 -5.32 -6.93
N ALA A 262 29.38 -4.48 -6.01
CA ALA A 262 30.68 -4.63 -5.38
C ALA A 262 30.64 -4.01 -3.98
N ASN A 263 31.21 -4.71 -3.01
CA ASN A 263 31.45 -4.15 -1.68
C ASN A 263 32.68 -4.83 -1.07
N SER A 264 33.84 -4.17 -1.18
CA SER A 264 35.10 -4.64 -0.58
C SER A 264 35.82 -3.55 0.22
N VAL A 265 35.12 -2.45 0.50
CA VAL A 265 35.66 -1.34 1.31
C VAL A 265 35.64 -1.68 2.79
N LYS A 266 36.58 -1.12 3.55
CA LYS A 266 36.50 -1.11 5.02
C LYS A 266 35.52 -0.05 5.49
N GLY A 267 34.65 -0.41 6.43
CA GLY A 267 33.55 0.44 6.90
C GLY A 267 32.32 0.36 6.00
N GLY A 268 31.47 1.39 6.02
CA GLY A 268 30.34 1.50 5.09
C GLY A 268 29.17 0.58 5.38
N ALA A 269 29.10 0.01 6.59
CA ALA A 269 27.96 -0.76 7.07
C ALA A 269 26.69 0.07 6.92
N ALA A 270 25.65 -0.56 6.37
CA ALA A 270 24.32 0.00 6.32
C ALA A 270 23.66 -0.22 7.68
N TYR A 271 22.80 0.71 8.09
CA TYR A 271 21.92 0.47 9.21
C TYR A 271 20.50 0.97 8.95
N TYR A 272 19.55 0.24 9.52
CA TYR A 272 18.12 0.40 9.31
C TYR A 272 17.39 0.57 10.63
N VAL A 273 16.37 1.43 10.65
CA VAL A 273 15.57 1.72 11.85
C VAL A 273 14.08 1.72 11.50
N ASP A 274 13.28 1.02 12.31
CA ASP A 274 11.82 1.10 12.23
C ASP A 274 11.33 2.42 12.83
N SER A 275 11.08 3.40 11.97
CA SER A 275 10.59 4.69 12.44
C SER A 275 9.19 4.60 13.05
N PHE A 276 8.41 3.55 12.73
CA PHE A 276 7.10 3.34 13.36
C PHE A 276 7.24 2.86 14.80
N HIS A 277 8.25 2.03 15.08
CA HIS A 277 8.57 1.63 16.45
C HIS A 277 8.96 2.83 17.29
N ALA A 278 9.88 3.67 16.80
CA ALA A 278 10.29 4.89 17.48
C ALA A 278 9.11 5.87 17.68
N ALA A 279 8.27 6.07 16.67
CA ALA A 279 7.11 6.94 16.76
C ALA A 279 6.07 6.39 17.74
N ASN A 280 5.89 5.07 17.83
CA ASN A 280 5.03 4.46 18.83
C ASN A 280 5.57 4.63 20.26
N ILE A 281 6.88 4.48 20.48
CA ILE A 281 7.50 4.78 21.78
C ILE A 281 7.27 6.25 22.15
N LEU A 282 7.49 7.17 21.20
CA LEU A 282 7.23 8.59 21.42
C LEU A 282 5.78 8.85 21.80
N ARG A 283 4.82 8.24 21.09
CA ARG A 283 3.38 8.33 21.39
C ARG A 283 3.04 7.88 22.82
N GLN A 284 3.69 6.82 23.28
CA GLN A 284 3.46 6.25 24.62
C GLN A 284 4.11 7.07 25.73
N ASN A 285 5.33 7.58 25.50
CA ASN A 285 6.15 8.20 26.55
C ASN A 285 6.06 9.73 26.57
N ASN A 286 5.72 10.36 25.45
CA ASN A 286 5.59 11.81 25.31
C ASN A 286 4.57 12.16 24.21
N LEU A 287 3.28 12.05 24.57
CA LEU A 287 2.18 12.30 23.63
C LEU A 287 2.21 13.72 23.04
N GLN A 288 2.59 14.73 23.83
CA GLN A 288 2.69 16.11 23.36
C GLN A 288 3.72 16.25 22.23
N ALA A 289 4.91 15.67 22.38
CA ALA A 289 5.92 15.66 21.33
C ALA A 289 5.42 14.94 20.07
N PHE A 290 4.75 13.80 20.25
CA PHE A 290 4.16 13.05 19.14
C PHE A 290 3.13 13.88 18.36
N GLU A 291 2.20 14.56 19.04
CA GLU A 291 1.18 15.42 18.43
C GLU A 291 1.78 16.63 17.67
N ILE A 292 2.84 17.22 18.22
CA ILE A 292 3.60 18.28 17.54
C ILE A 292 4.19 17.75 16.23
N LEU A 293 4.84 16.58 16.25
CA LEU A 293 5.39 15.96 15.05
C LEU A 293 4.34 15.52 14.03
N CYS A 294 3.08 15.34 14.47
CA CYS A 294 1.95 15.04 13.58
C CYS A 294 1.43 16.26 12.81
N SER A 295 1.76 17.48 13.25
CA SER A 295 1.10 18.70 12.77
C SER A 295 2.06 19.79 12.29
N TYR A 296 3.29 19.85 12.83
CA TYR A 296 4.25 20.88 12.45
C TYR A 296 4.73 20.71 11.00
N PRO A 297 4.69 21.75 10.16
CA PRO A 297 5.11 21.66 8.76
C PRO A 297 6.64 21.59 8.66
N VAL A 298 7.14 20.55 7.98
CA VAL A 298 8.57 20.38 7.65
C VAL A 298 8.72 20.42 6.14
N THR A 299 9.55 21.34 5.68
CA THR A 299 9.80 21.56 4.26
C THR A 299 11.02 20.76 3.81
N PHE A 300 10.92 20.07 2.68
CA PHE A 300 12.02 19.34 2.03
C PHE A 300 12.27 19.92 0.66
N HIS A 301 13.53 20.00 0.24
CA HIS A 301 13.87 20.50 -1.08
C HIS A 301 15.04 19.78 -1.76
N TYR A 302 15.09 19.92 -3.07
CA TYR A 302 16.27 19.62 -3.88
C TYR A 302 16.41 20.72 -4.92
N ARG A 303 17.45 21.54 -4.78
CA ARG A 303 17.78 22.62 -5.72
C ARG A 303 19.20 22.43 -6.23
N ASN A 304 19.34 21.66 -7.30
CA ASN A 304 20.63 21.36 -7.93
C ASN A 304 20.41 20.94 -9.40
N ILE A 305 21.39 21.19 -10.29
CA ILE A 305 21.39 20.78 -11.71
C ILE A 305 20.06 21.07 -12.42
N ASP A 306 19.68 22.35 -12.52
CA ASP A 306 18.44 22.79 -13.20
C ASP A 306 17.14 22.12 -12.70
N ARG A 307 17.18 21.52 -11.50
CA ARG A 307 16.01 20.99 -10.80
C ARG A 307 15.73 21.84 -9.57
N HIS A 308 14.44 22.03 -9.32
CA HIS A 308 13.94 22.68 -8.12
C HIS A 308 12.69 21.92 -7.65
N TYR A 309 12.90 21.00 -6.72
CA TYR A 309 11.83 20.27 -6.05
C TYR A 309 11.64 20.80 -4.64
N HIS A 310 10.40 20.81 -4.21
CA HIS A 310 9.99 21.42 -2.96
C HIS A 310 8.67 20.81 -2.49
N PHE A 311 8.62 20.34 -1.23
CA PHE A 311 7.37 19.81 -0.67
C PHE A 311 7.36 19.91 0.86
N THR A 312 6.21 20.29 1.41
CA THR A 312 6.00 20.48 2.86
C THR A 312 5.07 19.41 3.40
N ARG A 313 5.42 18.81 4.54
CA ARG A 313 4.70 17.68 5.16
C ARG A 313 5.03 17.60 6.66
N SER A 314 4.18 16.97 7.47
CA SER A 314 4.51 16.68 8.86
C SER A 314 5.45 15.47 8.99
N THR A 315 6.20 15.38 10.08
CA THR A 315 7.12 14.26 10.33
C THR A 315 6.39 12.94 10.53
N ILE A 316 5.27 12.95 11.25
CA ILE A 316 4.44 11.77 11.48
C ILE A 316 3.08 11.99 10.80
N VAL A 317 2.63 11.04 10.00
CA VAL A 317 1.30 11.09 9.37
C VAL A 317 0.47 9.91 9.85
N LEU A 318 -0.77 10.18 10.26
CA LEU A 318 -1.70 9.19 10.76
C LEU A 318 -2.76 8.88 9.71
N ASN A 319 -3.17 7.61 9.62
CA ASN A 319 -4.34 7.22 8.87
C ASN A 319 -5.60 7.47 9.71
N ARG A 320 -6.17 8.66 9.58
CA ARG A 320 -7.35 9.11 10.35
C ARG A 320 -8.66 8.42 9.95
N TYR A 321 -8.63 7.56 8.94
CA TYR A 321 -9.80 6.82 8.46
C TYR A 321 -9.88 5.40 9.05
N LEU A 322 -8.83 4.96 9.76
CA LEU A 322 -8.79 3.67 10.44
C LEU A 322 -8.96 3.86 11.96
N PRO A 323 -9.53 2.86 12.66
CA PRO A 323 -9.59 2.87 14.12
C PRO A 323 -8.20 3.10 14.73
N ASP A 324 -8.15 3.86 15.83
CA ASP A 324 -6.93 4.18 16.60
C ASP A 324 -5.87 5.04 15.87
N ASN A 325 -6.22 5.63 14.72
CA ASN A 325 -5.37 6.53 13.94
C ASN A 325 -3.92 6.00 13.80
N PRO A 326 -3.71 4.80 13.22
CA PRO A 326 -2.39 4.20 13.12
C PRO A 326 -1.46 5.09 12.29
N ILE A 327 -0.16 4.97 12.53
CA ILE A 327 0.85 5.65 11.73
C ILE A 327 0.74 5.15 10.28
N ASP A 328 0.50 6.07 9.36
CA ASP A 328 0.43 5.78 7.92
C ASP A 328 1.84 5.78 7.32
N HIS A 329 2.62 6.82 7.61
CA HIS A 329 4.01 6.93 7.21
C HIS A 329 4.77 7.97 8.06
N ILE A 330 6.10 7.90 7.96
CA ILE A 330 7.03 8.90 8.51
C ILE A 330 7.64 9.70 7.37
N ASN A 331 8.03 10.94 7.67
CA ASN A 331 8.78 11.83 6.79
C ASN A 331 9.96 12.40 7.58
N TYR A 332 11.12 11.75 7.45
CA TYR A 332 12.33 12.17 8.15
C TYR A 332 13.53 12.08 7.20
N SER A 333 14.09 13.23 6.85
CA SER A 333 15.27 13.31 5.98
C SER A 333 16.06 14.60 6.22
N PRO A 334 16.80 14.69 7.34
CA PRO A 334 17.62 15.86 7.66
C PRO A 334 18.53 16.35 6.52
N PRO A 335 19.18 15.47 5.71
CA PRO A 335 20.03 15.93 4.59
C PRO A 335 19.30 16.70 3.48
N PHE A 336 17.97 16.55 3.38
CA PHE A 336 17.14 17.18 2.36
C PHE A 336 16.12 18.17 2.94
N GLN A 337 16.25 18.51 4.22
CA GLN A 337 15.39 19.49 4.86
C GLN A 337 15.71 20.89 4.34
N ALA A 338 14.69 21.61 3.89
CA ALA A 338 14.80 23.00 3.47
C ALA A 338 14.78 23.94 4.69
N PRO A 339 15.12 25.23 4.51
CA PRO A 339 14.74 26.25 5.48
C PRO A 339 13.26 26.17 5.83
N PHE A 340 12.92 26.30 7.11
CA PHE A 340 11.52 26.27 7.56
C PHE A 340 10.74 27.46 7.00
N GLU A 341 9.58 27.18 6.43
CA GLU A 341 8.67 28.20 5.89
C GLU A 341 7.58 28.63 6.89
N SER A 342 7.51 27.97 8.04
CA SER A 342 6.68 28.39 9.17
C SER A 342 7.26 29.62 9.87
N ASP A 343 6.43 30.33 10.62
CA ASP A 343 6.88 31.43 11.48
C ASP A 343 7.75 30.89 12.64
N THR A 344 9.06 30.95 12.43
CA THR A 344 10.07 30.47 13.39
C THR A 344 10.24 31.36 14.62
N SER A 345 9.59 32.54 14.65
CA SER A 345 9.63 33.43 15.82
C SER A 345 8.73 32.95 16.97
N LYS A 346 7.76 32.06 16.67
CA LYS A 346 6.80 31.60 17.66
C LYS A 346 7.31 30.42 18.51
N PRO A 347 6.81 30.25 19.76
CA PRO A 347 7.25 29.18 20.66
C PRO A 347 7.13 27.77 20.09
N GLU A 348 6.17 27.54 19.20
CA GLU A 348 5.88 26.27 18.53
C GLU A 348 7.09 25.74 17.77
N PHE A 349 7.93 26.62 17.21
CA PHE A 349 9.16 26.19 16.54
C PHE A 349 10.12 25.52 17.54
N ARG A 350 10.33 26.10 18.73
CA ARG A 350 11.18 25.47 19.76
C ARG A 350 10.57 24.17 20.28
N GLN A 351 9.26 24.12 20.46
CA GLN A 351 8.55 22.90 20.86
C GLN A 351 8.70 21.79 19.82
N PHE A 352 8.60 22.13 18.53
CA PHE A 352 8.86 21.22 17.43
C PHE A 352 10.30 20.72 17.43
N ILE A 353 11.29 21.60 17.58
CA ILE A 353 12.69 21.19 17.65
C ILE A 353 12.90 20.23 18.82
N GLN A 354 12.35 20.51 20.00
CA GLN A 354 12.45 19.61 21.15
C GLN A 354 11.76 18.25 20.88
N ALA A 355 10.58 18.25 20.27
CA ALA A 355 9.88 17.03 19.89
C ALA A 355 10.70 16.19 18.89
N LEU A 356 11.31 16.84 17.91
CA LEU A 356 12.17 16.20 16.91
C LEU A 356 13.46 15.65 17.53
N GLN A 357 14.01 16.31 18.57
CA GLN A 357 15.14 15.79 19.34
C GLN A 357 14.79 14.48 20.03
N TYR A 358 13.66 14.42 20.77
CA TYR A 358 13.21 13.15 21.37
C TYR A 358 13.04 12.03 20.35
N PHE A 359 12.46 12.34 19.18
CA PHE A 359 12.29 11.36 18.12
C PHE A 359 13.62 10.89 17.54
N ARG A 360 14.53 11.81 17.22
CA ARG A 360 15.88 11.47 16.75
C ARG A 360 16.61 10.60 17.77
N ASP A 361 16.54 10.92 19.06
CA ASP A 361 17.27 10.16 20.08
C ASP A 361 16.77 8.70 20.13
N LEU A 362 15.47 8.45 19.91
CA LEU A 362 14.92 7.11 19.73
C LEU A 362 15.42 6.42 18.45
N LEU A 363 15.55 7.16 17.34
CA LEU A 363 16.06 6.63 16.07
C LEU A 363 17.57 6.30 16.15
N GLU A 364 18.33 7.11 16.86
CA GLU A 364 19.78 6.98 17.00
C GLU A 364 20.21 5.99 18.09
N ASP A 365 19.29 5.53 18.95
CA ASP A 365 19.54 4.45 19.92
C ASP A 365 20.02 3.18 19.19
N PRO A 366 21.25 2.68 19.48
CA PRO A 366 21.76 1.45 18.89
C PRO A 366 20.83 0.25 19.09
N ASN A 367 20.06 0.19 20.18
CA ASN A 367 19.10 -0.89 20.42
C ASN A 367 17.96 -0.92 19.39
N ASN A 368 17.74 0.16 18.65
CA ASN A 368 16.73 0.25 17.59
C ASN A 368 17.31 0.07 16.18
N GLN A 369 18.63 -0.12 16.05
CA GLN A 369 19.32 -0.20 14.76
C GLN A 369 19.67 -1.64 14.38
N LEU A 370 19.24 -2.08 13.20
CA LEU A 370 19.81 -3.24 12.52
C LEU A 370 20.98 -2.77 11.66
N GLU A 371 22.20 -3.09 12.07
CA GLU A 371 23.43 -2.74 11.33
C GLU A 371 24.05 -4.00 10.70
N LEU A 372 24.38 -3.93 9.41
CA LEU A 372 25.02 -5.01 8.66
C LEU A 372 25.78 -4.50 7.43
N VAL A 373 26.68 -5.32 6.91
CA VAL A 373 27.33 -5.09 5.61
C VAL A 373 26.49 -5.77 4.54
N LEU A 374 26.08 -5.01 3.52
CA LEU A 374 25.41 -5.57 2.35
C LEU A 374 26.48 -6.15 1.40
N GLU A 375 26.63 -7.46 1.42
CA GLU A 375 27.66 -8.17 0.66
C GLU A 375 27.40 -8.08 -0.84
N LYS A 376 28.41 -8.38 -1.64
CA LYS A 376 28.25 -8.52 -3.09
C LYS A 376 27.15 -9.54 -3.41
N ASP A 377 26.37 -9.26 -4.45
CA ASP A 377 25.25 -10.07 -4.94
C ASP A 377 24.08 -10.18 -3.93
N GLN A 378 24.00 -9.26 -2.97
CA GLN A 378 22.81 -9.07 -2.14
C GLN A 378 22.03 -7.80 -2.54
N CYS A 379 20.70 -7.87 -2.46
CA CYS A 379 19.83 -6.72 -2.62
C CYS A 379 18.95 -6.54 -1.39
N VAL A 380 18.93 -5.34 -0.84
CA VAL A 380 17.94 -4.98 0.19
C VAL A 380 16.74 -4.31 -0.47
N ILE A 381 15.55 -4.67 0.00
CA ILE A 381 14.30 -3.99 -0.35
C ILE A 381 13.70 -3.47 0.94
N PHE A 382 13.35 -2.18 0.97
CA PHE A 382 12.76 -1.58 2.15
C PHE A 382 11.65 -0.60 1.81
N HIS A 383 10.72 -0.46 2.75
CA HIS A 383 9.60 0.46 2.69
C HIS A 383 10.08 1.86 3.05
N ASN A 384 10.44 2.66 2.05
CA ASN A 384 11.02 4.01 2.20
C ASN A 384 10.14 4.98 3.01
N ARG A 385 8.85 4.67 3.18
CA ARG A 385 7.90 5.46 4.00
C ARG A 385 7.77 4.99 5.46
N ARG A 386 8.59 4.01 5.87
CA ARG A 386 8.62 3.40 7.22
C ARG A 386 10.03 3.14 7.73
N VAL A 387 10.87 2.47 6.95
CA VAL A 387 12.21 2.09 7.39
C VAL A 387 13.18 3.19 6.98
N LEU A 388 13.77 3.83 7.98
CA LEU A 388 14.88 4.76 7.77
C LEU A 388 16.13 3.95 7.46
N HIS A 389 16.96 4.49 6.57
CA HIS A 389 18.21 3.86 6.19
C HIS A 389 19.35 4.87 6.24
N ALA A 390 20.54 4.35 6.47
CA ALA A 390 21.75 5.13 6.65
C ALA A 390 22.99 4.27 6.35
N ARG A 391 24.15 4.93 6.32
CA ARG A 391 25.42 4.27 6.09
C ARG A 391 26.52 4.90 6.94
N ARG A 392 27.35 4.07 7.57
CA ARG A 392 28.61 4.51 8.19
C ARG A 392 29.59 5.04 7.12
N GLU A 393 30.61 5.75 7.56
CA GLU A 393 31.72 6.16 6.69
C GLU A 393 32.52 4.94 6.19
N PHE A 394 33.23 5.09 5.08
CA PHE A 394 34.07 4.02 4.53
C PHE A 394 35.31 4.55 3.82
N ASP A 395 36.33 3.71 3.74
CA ASP A 395 37.61 4.05 3.11
C ASP A 395 37.64 3.67 1.62
N THR A 396 37.66 4.68 0.75
CA THR A 396 37.71 4.52 -0.71
C THR A 396 39.05 4.00 -1.23
N ALA A 397 40.12 4.02 -0.42
CA ALA A 397 41.42 3.46 -0.80
C ALA A 397 41.48 1.93 -0.61
N THR A 398 40.56 1.35 0.18
CA THR A 398 40.63 -0.07 0.57
C THR A 398 39.96 -1.03 -0.40
N GLY A 399 39.06 -0.55 -1.24
CA GLY A 399 38.30 -1.41 -2.14
C GLY A 399 37.25 -0.66 -2.95
N ASN A 400 36.36 -1.44 -3.57
CA ASN A 400 35.31 -0.91 -4.44
C ASN A 400 33.95 -1.06 -3.76
N ARG A 401 33.14 0.00 -3.81
CA ARG A 401 31.74 -0.01 -3.39
C ARG A 401 30.86 0.50 -4.51
N TRP A 402 29.94 -0.34 -4.96
CA TRP A 402 28.99 -0.05 -6.02
C TRP A 402 27.65 -0.67 -5.66
N LEU A 403 26.68 0.19 -5.35
CA LEU A 403 25.27 -0.22 -5.29
C LEU A 403 24.51 0.32 -6.49
N LYS A 404 23.48 -0.39 -6.93
CA LYS A 404 22.53 0.08 -7.92
C LYS A 404 21.15 0.19 -7.29
N GLY A 405 20.50 1.34 -7.47
CA GLY A 405 19.22 1.67 -6.86
C GLY A 405 18.05 1.63 -7.84
N CYS A 406 16.87 1.25 -7.34
CA CYS A 406 15.60 1.35 -8.07
C CYS A 406 14.43 1.64 -7.12
N TYR A 407 13.32 2.17 -7.65
CA TYR A 407 12.11 2.52 -6.89
C TYR A 407 10.86 1.91 -7.50
N THR A 408 9.87 1.61 -6.65
CA THR A 408 8.46 1.39 -7.04
C THR A 408 7.53 2.06 -6.03
N ASP A 409 6.29 2.29 -6.44
CA ASP A 409 5.25 2.87 -5.59
C ASP A 409 4.59 1.86 -4.66
N LEU A 410 3.99 2.35 -3.57
CA LEU A 410 3.23 1.51 -2.65
C LEU A 410 1.98 0.92 -3.29
N ASP A 411 1.45 1.53 -4.34
CA ASP A 411 0.28 0.99 -5.05
C ASP A 411 0.61 -0.35 -5.72
N ASN A 412 1.75 -0.43 -6.41
CA ASN A 412 2.26 -1.67 -6.99
C ASN A 412 2.48 -2.76 -5.91
N PHE A 413 3.08 -2.37 -4.79
CA PHE A 413 3.29 -3.28 -3.66
C PHE A 413 1.98 -3.78 -3.07
N LYS A 414 1.04 -2.86 -2.78
CA LYS A 414 -0.26 -3.18 -2.18
C LYS A 414 -1.09 -4.04 -3.13
N ASP A 415 -1.13 -3.74 -4.43
CA ASP A 415 -1.79 -4.57 -5.43
C ASP A 415 -1.33 -6.03 -5.33
N ARG A 416 -0.04 -6.28 -5.50
CA ARG A 416 0.52 -7.63 -5.41
C ARG A 416 0.25 -8.30 -4.07
N LEU A 417 0.44 -7.58 -2.97
CA LEU A 417 0.20 -8.14 -1.64
C LEU A 417 -1.26 -8.62 -1.50
N ARG A 418 -2.23 -7.83 -1.96
CA ARG A 418 -3.65 -8.20 -1.87
C ARG A 418 -3.95 -9.42 -2.75
N THR A 419 -3.54 -9.40 -4.03
CA THR A 419 -3.79 -10.53 -4.95
C THR A 419 -3.14 -11.83 -4.49
N TYR A 420 -1.90 -11.78 -3.98
CA TYR A 420 -1.21 -12.98 -3.51
C TYR A 420 -1.74 -13.44 -2.16
N ARG A 421 -2.19 -12.53 -1.29
CA ARG A 421 -2.86 -12.91 -0.04
C ARG A 421 -4.18 -13.62 -0.32
N GLU A 422 -4.97 -13.17 -1.29
CA GLU A 422 -6.15 -13.90 -1.76
C GLU A 422 -5.75 -15.30 -2.27
N LYS A 423 -4.69 -15.40 -3.08
CA LYS A 423 -4.23 -16.70 -3.61
C LYS A 423 -3.78 -17.68 -2.53
N PHE A 424 -3.06 -17.23 -1.51
CA PHE A 424 -2.43 -18.11 -0.50
C PHE A 424 -3.22 -18.26 0.81
N GLN A 425 -4.21 -17.40 1.07
CA GLN A 425 -5.08 -17.47 2.25
C GLN A 425 -6.54 -17.86 1.92
N SER A 426 -6.85 -18.18 0.65
CA SER A 426 -8.17 -18.66 0.22
C SER A 426 -8.44 -20.14 0.49
#